data_AF-A0A8W7P4W5-F1
#
_entry.id   AF-A0A8W7P4W5-F1
#
_cell.length_a   1.000
_cell.length_b   1.000
_cell.length_c   1.000
_cell.angle_alpha   90.00
_cell.angle_beta   90.00
_cell.angle_gamma   90.00
#
_symmetry.space_group_name_H-M   'P 1'
#
loop_
_entity.id
_entity.type
_entity.pdbx_description
1 polymer ?
#
loop_
_entity_poly.entity_id
_entity_poly.type
_entity_poly.pdbx_seq_one_letter_code
_entity_poly.pdbx_strand_id
1 'polypeptide(L)'
;MVMVLVVWGLCALRCYACGLTQTSGDVRCVSEPQSVEGQSVVTCSRKYCTITRQELVDPPGKLVTFLRGCEENPLYLDEVIEDPTFITYYRSCTTDLCNDGDALGSSGSALTGLNEGASDNLLVPGLPSSGGSGPAPAATSPLLVIIKITSLSLSVARIVA
;
A
#
# COMPACT_ATOMS: atom_id res chain seq x y z
N MET A 1 -8.56 -40.12 23.27
CA MET A 1 -8.39 -39.39 22.00
C MET A 1 -8.58 -37.91 22.31
N VAL A 2 -7.49 -37.21 22.61
CA VAL A 2 -7.53 -35.77 22.91
C VAL A 2 -7.62 -35.06 21.58
N MET A 3 -8.78 -34.49 21.27
CA MET A 3 -8.98 -33.65 20.09
C MET A 3 -8.30 -32.31 20.37
N VAL A 4 -7.02 -32.21 20.03
CA VAL A 4 -6.28 -30.94 20.03
C VAL A 4 -6.85 -30.11 18.89
N LEU A 5 -7.80 -29.23 19.20
CA LEU A 5 -8.20 -28.14 18.33
C LEU A 5 -7.01 -27.21 18.20
N VAL A 6 -6.19 -27.41 17.17
CA VAL A 6 -5.29 -26.37 16.69
C VAL A 6 -6.21 -25.27 16.16
N VAL A 7 -6.48 -24.27 17.00
CA VAL A 7 -7.10 -23.03 16.56
C VAL A 7 -6.03 -22.33 15.73
N TRP A 8 -6.03 -22.58 14.42
CA TRP A 8 -5.33 -21.73 13.48
C TRP A 8 -6.01 -20.37 13.63
N GLY A 9 -5.37 -19.46 14.37
CA GLY A 9 -5.84 -18.09 14.47
C GLY A 9 -5.89 -17.54 13.06
N LEU A 10 -7.10 -17.38 12.51
CA LEU A 10 -7.31 -16.54 11.35
C LEU A 10 -6.80 -15.16 11.75
N CYS A 11 -5.61 -14.77 11.29
CA CYS A 11 -5.19 -13.37 11.36
C CYS A 11 -6.24 -12.59 10.56
N ALA A 12 -7.18 -11.99 11.27
CA ALA A 12 -8.25 -11.24 10.67
C ALA A 12 -7.70 -9.86 10.31
N LEU A 13 -7.66 -9.58 9.01
CA LEU A 13 -7.17 -8.33 8.44
C LEU A 13 -7.95 -7.15 9.03
N ARG A 14 -7.24 -6.14 9.54
CA ARG A 14 -7.87 -4.91 10.05
C ARG A 14 -7.90 -3.86 8.95
N CYS A 15 -9.04 -3.24 8.73
CA CYS A 15 -9.19 -2.19 7.71
C CYS A 15 -9.87 -0.96 8.31
N TYR A 16 -9.60 0.21 7.74
CA TYR A 16 -10.47 1.35 7.97
C TYR A 16 -11.82 1.11 7.29
N ALA A 17 -12.91 1.45 7.97
CA ALA A 17 -14.26 1.40 7.42
C ALA A 17 -15.02 2.66 7.81
N CYS A 18 -15.35 3.44 6.80
CA CYS A 18 -16.09 4.68 6.94
C CYS A 18 -16.62 5.08 5.56
N GLY A 19 -17.52 6.05 5.53
CA GLY A 19 -18.01 6.56 4.27
C GLY A 19 -18.45 8.00 4.37
N LEU A 20 -18.43 8.65 3.22
CA LEU A 20 -19.10 9.92 2.99
C LEU A 20 -19.75 9.91 1.62
N THR A 21 -20.81 10.70 1.53
CA THR A 21 -21.55 11.03 0.31
C THR A 21 -21.73 12.55 0.29
N GLN A 22 -22.26 13.09 -0.79
CA GLN A 22 -22.54 14.53 -0.90
C GLN A 22 -23.43 15.09 0.23
N THR A 23 -24.24 14.25 0.89
CA THR A 23 -25.25 14.70 1.85
C THR A 23 -25.04 14.15 3.27
N SER A 24 -24.10 13.22 3.46
CA SER A 24 -23.95 12.53 4.75
C SER A 24 -22.58 11.86 4.90
N GLY A 25 -22.22 11.54 6.13
CA GLY A 25 -20.97 10.86 6.48
C GLY A 25 -19.90 11.80 7.04
N ASP A 26 -18.72 11.25 7.28
CA ASP A 26 -17.63 11.95 7.96
C ASP A 26 -16.53 12.34 6.98
N VAL A 27 -16.27 13.64 6.84
CA VAL A 27 -15.23 14.18 5.96
C VAL A 27 -13.83 13.69 6.33
N ARG A 28 -13.61 13.36 7.61
CA ARG A 28 -12.34 12.77 8.08
C ARG A 28 -12.07 11.42 7.42
N CYS A 29 -13.08 10.74 6.89
CA CYS A 29 -12.90 9.47 6.19
C CYS A 29 -11.96 9.57 4.98
N VAL A 30 -11.81 10.75 4.35
CA VAL A 30 -10.91 10.93 3.18
C VAL A 30 -9.45 10.95 3.58
N SER A 31 -9.08 11.74 4.59
CA SER A 31 -7.68 12.05 4.91
C SER A 31 -7.21 11.54 6.26
N GLU A 32 -8.15 11.28 7.18
CA GLU A 32 -7.88 10.98 8.59
C GLU A 32 -8.83 9.88 9.10
N PRO A 33 -8.85 8.69 8.45
CA PRO A 33 -9.84 7.66 8.76
C PRO A 33 -9.77 7.18 10.21
N GLN A 34 -8.59 7.20 10.84
CA GLN A 34 -8.42 6.88 12.26
C GLN A 34 -9.20 7.81 13.20
N SER A 35 -9.46 9.05 12.76
CA SER A 35 -10.11 10.09 13.54
C SER A 35 -11.64 10.09 13.38
N VAL A 36 -12.20 9.23 12.52
CA VAL A 36 -13.66 9.11 12.32
C VAL A 36 -14.31 8.59 13.61
N GLU A 37 -15.38 9.23 14.05
CA GLU A 37 -16.08 8.85 15.27
C GLU A 37 -16.86 7.55 15.12
N GLY A 38 -16.98 6.80 16.22
CA GLY A 38 -17.61 5.48 16.23
C GLY A 38 -16.62 4.37 15.89
N GLN A 39 -16.90 3.59 14.84
CA GLN A 39 -16.12 2.42 14.45
C GLN A 39 -15.29 2.72 13.20
N SER A 40 -14.13 3.36 13.36
CA SER A 40 -13.23 3.70 12.25
C SER A 40 -12.42 2.51 11.73
N VAL A 41 -12.16 1.51 12.58
CA VAL A 41 -11.39 0.31 12.25
C VAL A 41 -12.25 -0.92 12.44
N VAL A 42 -12.29 -1.81 11.45
CA VAL A 42 -13.01 -3.08 11.51
C VAL A 42 -12.06 -4.25 11.38
N THR A 43 -12.35 -5.33 12.10
CA THR A 43 -11.65 -6.61 11.97
C THR A 43 -12.39 -7.45 10.92
N CYS A 44 -11.79 -7.61 9.75
CA CYS A 44 -12.38 -8.28 8.61
C CYS A 44 -11.96 -9.74 8.52
N SER A 45 -12.92 -10.61 8.22
CA SER A 45 -12.64 -12.00 7.81
C SER A 45 -12.26 -12.10 6.33
N ARG A 46 -12.02 -10.96 5.67
CA ARG A 46 -11.87 -10.82 4.23
C ARG A 46 -10.44 -10.47 3.84
N LYS A 47 -10.05 -10.80 2.61
CA LYS A 47 -8.66 -10.67 2.14
C LYS A 47 -8.20 -9.23 1.83
N TYR A 48 -9.10 -8.31 1.44
CA TYR A 48 -8.71 -6.98 0.99
C TYR A 48 -9.34 -5.87 1.83
N CYS A 49 -8.55 -4.86 2.18
CA CYS A 49 -9.04 -3.54 2.50
C CYS A 49 -9.27 -2.76 1.22
N THR A 50 -10.37 -2.02 1.13
CA THR A 50 -10.77 -1.31 -0.10
C THR A 50 -10.98 0.18 0.15
N ILE A 51 -10.77 0.96 -0.92
CA ILE A 51 -11.19 2.35 -1.04
C ILE A 51 -11.88 2.51 -2.40
N THR A 52 -13.08 3.06 -2.38
CA THR A 52 -13.80 3.50 -3.59
C THR A 52 -14.02 5.00 -3.49
N ARG A 53 -13.38 5.76 -4.38
CA ARG A 53 -13.52 7.21 -4.49
C ARG A 53 -14.21 7.54 -5.78
N GLN A 54 -15.23 8.38 -5.74
CA GLN A 54 -15.93 8.84 -6.93
C GLN A 54 -15.99 10.36 -6.93
N GLU A 55 -15.55 10.95 -8.04
CA GLU A 55 -15.56 12.39 -8.28
C GLU A 55 -16.39 12.71 -9.51
N LEU A 56 -16.88 13.95 -9.62
CA LEU A 56 -17.44 14.46 -10.87
C LEU A 56 -16.32 14.78 -11.86
N VAL A 57 -16.58 14.50 -13.14
CA VAL A 57 -15.78 15.01 -14.26
C VAL A 57 -15.90 16.53 -14.35
N ASP A 58 -17.11 17.06 -14.13
CA ASP A 58 -17.40 18.50 -14.14
C ASP A 58 -18.34 18.89 -12.98
N PRO A 59 -17.91 19.76 -12.03
CA PRO A 59 -16.57 20.32 -11.92
C PRO A 59 -15.55 19.26 -11.46
N PRO A 60 -14.32 19.28 -12.00
CA PRO A 60 -13.31 18.29 -11.69
C PRO A 60 -12.90 18.33 -10.22
N GLY A 61 -12.63 17.16 -9.65
CA GLY A 61 -12.19 17.01 -8.25
C GLY A 61 -13.31 17.14 -7.22
N LYS A 62 -14.56 17.39 -7.65
CA LYS A 62 -15.71 17.41 -6.73
C LYS A 62 -16.05 15.98 -6.30
N LEU A 63 -15.68 15.64 -5.07
CA LEU A 63 -15.95 14.36 -4.45
C LEU A 63 -17.46 14.13 -4.26
N VAL A 64 -17.95 13.01 -4.77
CA VAL A 64 -19.36 12.58 -4.69
C VAL A 64 -19.54 11.54 -3.60
N THR A 65 -18.68 10.54 -3.62
CA THR A 65 -18.72 9.39 -2.72
C THR A 65 -17.30 8.99 -2.37
N PHE A 66 -17.07 8.64 -1.11
CA PHE A 66 -15.84 8.03 -0.66
C PHE A 66 -16.18 6.94 0.34
N LEU A 67 -15.75 5.71 0.06
CA LEU A 67 -16.04 4.55 0.89
C LEU A 67 -14.75 3.80 1.21
N ARG A 68 -14.59 3.42 2.48
CA ARG A 68 -13.58 2.48 2.93
C ARG A 68 -14.26 1.25 3.49
N GLY A 69 -13.67 0.09 3.26
CA GLY A 69 -14.19 -1.15 3.81
C GLY A 69 -13.26 -2.32 3.59
N CYS A 70 -13.86 -3.51 3.56
CA CYS A 70 -13.15 -4.73 3.25
C CYS A 70 -13.99 -5.70 2.44
N GLU A 71 -13.33 -6.36 1.50
CA GLU A 71 -13.94 -7.22 0.49
C GLU A 71 -13.11 -8.47 0.27
N GLU A 72 -13.79 -9.59 -0.03
CA GLU A 72 -13.09 -10.85 -0.32
C GLU A 72 -12.63 -10.89 -1.78
N ASN A 73 -13.52 -10.47 -2.68
CA ASN A 73 -13.28 -10.38 -4.10
C ASN A 73 -13.77 -9.00 -4.59
N PRO A 74 -12.98 -7.94 -4.40
CA PRO A 74 -13.31 -6.63 -4.96
C PRO A 74 -13.41 -6.72 -6.49
N LEU A 75 -14.29 -5.91 -7.07
CA LEU A 75 -14.50 -5.88 -8.52
C LEU A 75 -13.22 -5.48 -9.27
N TYR A 76 -12.47 -4.53 -8.69
CA TYR A 76 -11.21 -4.03 -9.21
C TYR A 76 -10.19 -3.87 -8.07
N LEU A 77 -8.94 -4.22 -8.33
CA LEU A 77 -7.87 -4.15 -7.32
C LEU A 77 -7.17 -2.80 -7.32
N ASP A 78 -6.87 -2.26 -8.50
CA ASP A 78 -6.23 -0.95 -8.66
C ASP A 78 -6.59 -0.39 -10.04
N GLU A 79 -7.74 0.29 -10.14
CA GLU A 79 -8.27 0.75 -11.43
C GLU A 79 -8.94 2.12 -11.31
N VAL A 80 -8.89 2.89 -12.39
CA VAL A 80 -9.61 4.16 -12.54
C VAL A 80 -10.53 4.05 -13.74
N ILE A 81 -11.82 4.23 -13.51
CA ILE A 81 -12.86 4.15 -14.53
C ILE A 81 -13.50 5.53 -14.66
N GLU A 82 -13.51 6.05 -15.87
CA GLU A 82 -14.11 7.34 -16.21
C GLU A 82 -15.31 7.12 -17.13
N ASP A 83 -16.44 7.71 -16.74
CA ASP A 83 -17.63 7.86 -17.57
C ASP A 83 -17.91 9.36 -17.80
N PRO A 84 -18.88 9.75 -18.65
CA PRO A 84 -19.12 11.16 -18.96
C PRO A 84 -19.48 12.06 -17.77
N THR A 85 -19.82 11.48 -16.62
CA THR A 85 -20.27 12.18 -15.41
C THR A 85 -19.27 12.02 -14.26
N PHE A 86 -18.67 10.85 -14.11
CA PHE A 86 -17.88 10.48 -12.93
C PHE A 86 -16.53 9.87 -13.28
N ILE A 87 -15.56 10.13 -12.40
CA ILE A 87 -14.30 9.40 -12.32
C ILE A 87 -14.33 8.56 -11.04
N THR A 88 -14.21 7.25 -11.16
CA THR A 88 -14.23 6.32 -10.02
C THR A 88 -12.88 5.62 -9.88
N TYR A 89 -12.27 5.75 -8.72
CA TYR A 89 -11.01 5.13 -8.34
C TYR A 89 -11.30 3.95 -7.42
N TYR A 90 -10.81 2.78 -7.79
CA TYR A 90 -10.85 1.55 -7.00
C TYR A 90 -9.44 1.22 -6.53
N ARG A 91 -9.22 1.17 -5.22
CA ARG A 91 -7.94 0.79 -4.61
C ARG A 91 -8.16 -0.33 -3.61
N SER A 92 -7.28 -1.31 -3.64
CA SER A 92 -7.28 -2.45 -2.73
C SER A 92 -5.86 -2.74 -2.21
N CYS A 93 -5.79 -3.30 -1.01
CA CYS A 93 -4.55 -3.73 -0.38
C CYS A 93 -4.82 -4.83 0.67
N THR A 94 -3.80 -5.55 1.14
CA THR A 94 -3.96 -6.80 1.91
C THR A 94 -3.27 -6.80 3.28
N THR A 95 -2.75 -5.65 3.72
CA THR A 95 -2.08 -5.51 5.03
C THR A 95 -2.92 -4.71 6.01
N ASP A 96 -2.69 -4.89 7.30
CA ASP A 96 -3.46 -4.20 8.33
C ASP A 96 -3.42 -2.68 8.13
N LEU A 97 -4.61 -2.08 8.07
CA LEU A 97 -4.88 -0.64 7.99
C LEU A 97 -4.24 0.03 6.76
N CYS A 98 -3.95 -0.73 5.71
CA CYS A 98 -3.29 -0.24 4.50
C CYS A 98 -4.15 0.71 3.66
N ASN A 99 -5.46 0.71 3.89
CA ASN A 99 -6.38 1.63 3.24
C ASN A 99 -6.46 2.93 4.02
N ASP A 100 -5.34 3.64 4.18
CA ASP A 100 -5.22 4.93 4.88
C ASP A 100 -5.14 6.13 3.90
N GLY A 101 -4.71 5.91 2.66
CA GLY A 101 -4.61 6.94 1.61
C GLY A 101 -5.96 7.46 1.08
N ASP A 102 -5.92 8.41 0.16
CA ASP A 102 -7.08 9.12 -0.39
C ASP A 102 -7.58 8.60 -1.75
N ALA A 103 -7.07 7.45 -2.19
CA ALA A 103 -7.31 6.80 -3.47
C ALA A 103 -6.86 7.52 -4.76
N LEU A 104 -6.26 8.70 -4.69
CA LEU A 104 -5.76 9.42 -5.88
C LEU A 104 -4.40 8.90 -6.37
N GLY A 105 -3.57 8.36 -5.47
CA GLY A 105 -2.39 7.60 -5.84
C GLY A 105 -2.70 6.13 -6.15
N SER A 106 -1.83 5.44 -6.89
CA SER A 106 -1.78 3.97 -6.82
C SER A 106 -1.48 3.59 -5.38
N SER A 107 -2.12 2.54 -4.85
CA SER A 107 -1.93 2.08 -3.47
C SER A 107 -0.45 1.71 -3.26
N GLY A 108 0.36 2.69 -2.84
CA GLY A 108 1.80 2.59 -2.60
C GLY A 108 2.19 1.64 -1.47
N SER A 109 1.22 0.92 -0.91
CA SER A 109 1.41 -0.15 0.06
C SER A 109 0.80 -1.44 -0.49
N ALA A 110 1.68 -2.30 -1.02
CA ALA A 110 1.47 -3.74 -1.18
C ALA A 110 0.46 -4.23 -2.25
N LEU A 111 0.65 -3.81 -3.51
CA LEU A 111 0.46 -4.74 -4.66
C LEU A 111 1.73 -5.53 -4.97
N THR A 112 2.72 -5.58 -4.06
CA THR A 112 3.82 -6.54 -4.14
C THR A 112 3.26 -7.96 -4.07
N GLY A 113 3.15 -8.61 -5.23
CA GLY A 113 2.69 -9.99 -5.36
C GLY A 113 1.41 -10.22 -6.18
N LEU A 114 0.87 -9.19 -6.83
CA LEU A 114 -0.27 -9.35 -7.77
C LEU A 114 0.11 -9.14 -9.24
N ASN A 115 1.40 -8.87 -9.51
CA ASN A 115 1.92 -8.51 -10.83
C ASN A 115 2.68 -9.64 -11.57
N GLU A 116 2.42 -10.91 -11.27
CA GLU A 116 2.77 -11.99 -12.22
C GLU A 116 1.69 -12.06 -13.32
N GLY A 117 1.65 -11.06 -14.20
CA GLY A 117 0.86 -11.14 -15.44
C GLY A 117 0.18 -9.87 -15.97
N ALA A 118 0.21 -8.75 -15.25
CA ALA A 118 -0.23 -7.48 -15.80
C ALA A 118 0.91 -6.88 -16.64
N SER A 119 0.86 -7.07 -17.95
CA SER A 119 1.83 -6.53 -18.89
C SER A 119 1.77 -4.99 -18.89
N ASP A 120 2.78 -4.36 -18.28
CA ASP A 120 3.05 -2.94 -18.41
C ASP A 120 3.39 -2.60 -19.86
N ASN A 121 2.49 -1.91 -20.56
CA ASN A 121 2.84 -1.21 -21.79
C ASN A 121 3.42 0.15 -21.41
N LEU A 122 4.67 0.16 -20.95
CA LEU A 122 5.42 1.36 -20.65
C LEU A 122 5.72 2.13 -21.94
N LEU A 123 4.86 3.10 -22.31
CA LEU A 123 5.19 4.07 -23.35
C LEU A 123 6.19 5.10 -22.80
N VAL A 124 7.46 4.93 -23.16
CA VAL A 124 8.53 5.88 -22.87
C VAL A 124 8.52 6.99 -23.93
N PRO A 125 8.40 8.29 -23.58
CA PRO A 125 8.66 9.38 -24.50
C PRO A 125 10.11 9.34 -24.98
N GLY A 126 10.31 9.35 -26.31
CA GLY A 126 11.62 9.18 -26.95
C GLY A 126 12.67 10.19 -26.49
N LEU A 127 13.80 9.68 -26.00
CA LEU A 127 15.01 10.48 -25.82
C LEU A 127 15.63 10.78 -27.19
N PRO A 128 16.15 12.01 -27.41
CA PRO A 128 16.88 12.33 -28.63
C PRO A 128 18.19 11.55 -28.71
N SER A 129 18.32 10.78 -29.79
CA SER A 129 19.55 10.11 -30.23
C SER A 129 20.73 11.08 -30.28
N SER A 130 21.73 10.85 -29.43
CA SER A 130 23.07 11.40 -29.60
C SER A 130 24.03 10.23 -29.80
N GLY A 131 24.48 10.06 -31.03
CA GLY A 131 25.30 8.93 -31.46
C GLY A 131 26.69 8.91 -30.84
N GLY A 132 27.08 7.71 -30.40
CA GLY A 132 28.35 7.05 -30.68
C GLY A 132 29.66 7.74 -30.32
N SER A 133 30.40 7.15 -29.37
CA SER A 133 31.75 6.60 -29.60
C SER A 133 32.30 5.91 -28.33
N GLY A 134 32.47 4.59 -28.37
CA GLY A 134 33.56 3.93 -27.62
C GLY A 134 34.89 4.15 -28.36
N PRO A 135 36.07 3.95 -27.76
CA PRO A 135 36.48 2.74 -26.99
C PRO A 135 37.18 3.14 -25.66
N ALA A 136 37.69 2.33 -24.72
CA ALA A 136 38.09 0.94 -24.56
C ALA A 136 38.17 0.68 -23.01
N PRO A 137 38.29 -0.57 -22.52
CA PRO A 137 38.34 -0.87 -21.09
C PRO A 137 39.76 -0.65 -20.53
N ALA A 138 39.88 0.00 -19.37
CA ALA A 138 41.12 0.09 -18.60
C ALA A 138 40.93 -0.57 -17.23
N ALA A 139 41.91 -1.40 -16.91
CA ALA A 139 41.98 -2.36 -15.83
C ALA A 139 42.09 -1.76 -14.42
N THR A 140 41.63 -2.56 -13.43
CA THR A 140 42.22 -2.82 -12.10
C THR A 140 42.60 -1.65 -11.18
N SER A 141 41.97 -1.58 -9.99
CA SER A 141 42.60 -2.00 -8.71
C SER A 141 41.65 -1.79 -7.50
N PRO A 142 41.59 -2.72 -6.53
CA PRO A 142 40.68 -2.64 -5.38
C PRO A 142 41.30 -1.87 -4.20
N LEU A 143 40.63 -0.82 -3.70
CA LEU A 143 41.00 -0.19 -2.44
C LEU A 143 40.26 -0.88 -1.27
N LEU A 144 41.02 -1.73 -0.57
CA LEU A 144 40.70 -2.28 0.74
C LEU A 144 40.46 -1.15 1.77
N VAL A 145 39.23 -0.98 2.23
CA VAL A 145 38.96 -0.22 3.47
C VAL A 145 38.90 -1.21 4.62
N ILE A 146 39.98 -1.22 5.39
CA ILE A 146 40.13 -1.96 6.65
C ILE A 146 39.28 -1.26 7.71
N ILE A 147 38.09 -1.81 8.01
CA ILE A 147 37.35 -1.40 9.22
C ILE A 147 38.02 -2.10 10.41
N LYS A 148 38.75 -1.34 11.22
CA LYS A 148 39.26 -1.79 12.52
C LYS A 148 38.09 -2.08 13.46
N ILE A 149 37.84 -3.35 13.71
CA ILE A 149 37.10 -3.84 14.88
C ILE A 149 37.97 -3.61 16.12
N THR A 150 37.69 -2.56 16.88
CA THR A 150 38.18 -2.43 18.26
C THR A 150 37.25 -3.22 19.17
N SER A 151 37.69 -4.43 19.52
CA SER A 151 37.19 -5.23 20.62
C SER A 151 37.72 -4.70 21.97
N LEU A 152 37.11 -5.19 23.06
CA LEU A 152 37.30 -4.94 24.50
C LEU A 152 36.37 -3.84 25.07
N SER A 153 35.58 -4.07 26.12
CA SER A 153 35.89 -4.87 27.32
C SER A 153 34.70 -5.66 27.84
N LEU A 154 35.01 -6.90 28.21
CA LEU A 154 34.25 -7.78 29.07
C LEU A 154 34.25 -7.19 30.50
N SER A 155 33.09 -7.05 31.14
CA SER A 155 33.01 -6.88 32.60
C SER A 155 32.15 -8.02 33.15
N VAL A 156 32.80 -9.14 33.43
CA VAL A 156 32.31 -10.15 34.37
C VAL A 156 32.61 -9.61 35.77
N ALA A 157 31.57 -9.27 36.53
CA ALA A 157 31.66 -9.17 37.98
C ALA A 157 30.95 -10.38 38.60
N ARG A 158 31.57 -10.89 39.66
CA ARG A 158 31.51 -12.26 40.15
C ARG A 158 30.30 -12.58 41.03
N ILE A 159 30.09 -13.90 41.08
CA ILE A 159 29.25 -14.75 41.93
C ILE A 159 29.50 -14.54 43.44
N VAL A 160 28.46 -14.86 44.23
CA VAL A 160 28.40 -15.35 45.63
C VAL A 160 28.09 -14.31 46.73
N ALA A 161 26.82 -14.27 47.17
CA ALA A 161 26.36 -14.84 48.45
C ALA A 161 24.83 -14.98 48.43
#